data_AF-A0A7W4ZBK3-F1
#
_entry.id   AF-A0A7W4ZBK3-F1
#
_cell.length_a   1.000
_cell.length_b   1.000
_cell.length_c   1.000
_cell.angle_alpha   90.00
_cell.angle_beta   90.00
_cell.angle_gamma   90.00
#
_symmetry.space_group_name_H-M   'P 1'
#
loop_
_entity.id
_entity.type
_entity.pdbx_description
1 polymer ?
#
loop_
_entity_poly.entity_id
_entity_poly.type
_entity_poly.pdbx_seq_one_letter_code
_entity_poly.pdbx_strand_id
1 'polypeptide(L)'
;MGYSNGYVTVDNYDWYINQLYLQYKSSGKKINSENMKELYIDLLWENIQFYDKLAKDILGRSPKHVLLLHENEIAALYLGNLIDRVRSKGWKIISPVEAYQDPLAGVNHDLPFSKQGRVASVAHYNGVDEKLLRHKNENVDYIKKIFEDYNIVEN
;
A
#
# COMPACT_ATOMS: atom_id res chain seq x y z
N MET A 1 -23.81 -19.81 -3.20
CA MET A 1 -22.35 -20.07 -3.13
C MET A 1 -21.62 -19.34 -1.98
N GLY A 2 -22.25 -18.50 -1.16
CA GLY A 2 -21.66 -18.05 0.13
C GLY A 2 -20.36 -17.23 0.06
N TYR A 3 -19.90 -16.83 -1.14
CA TYR A 3 -18.71 -16.01 -1.32
C TYR A 3 -18.96 -14.54 -1.02
N SER A 4 -17.90 -13.84 -0.62
CA SER A 4 -17.87 -12.39 -0.39
C SER A 4 -16.68 -11.76 -1.12
N ASN A 5 -16.79 -10.45 -1.42
CA ASN A 5 -15.71 -9.70 -2.06
C ASN A 5 -14.51 -9.51 -1.10
N GLY A 6 -13.32 -9.96 -1.51
CA GLY A 6 -12.05 -9.74 -0.81
C GLY A 6 -11.42 -8.39 -1.16
N TYR A 7 -12.08 -7.30 -0.80
CA TYR A 7 -11.64 -5.95 -1.16
C TYR A 7 -10.38 -5.52 -0.41
N VAL A 8 -9.62 -4.63 -1.03
CA VAL A 8 -8.47 -3.95 -0.39
C VAL A 8 -8.87 -2.53 0.00
N THR A 9 -8.15 -1.96 0.96
CA THR A 9 -8.36 -0.58 1.44
C THR A 9 -7.14 0.31 1.32
N VAL A 10 -5.95 -0.29 1.23
CA VAL A 10 -4.67 0.39 1.07
C VAL A 10 -4.02 -0.17 -0.18
N ASP A 11 -3.89 0.67 -1.20
CA ASP A 11 -3.19 0.34 -2.44
C ASP A 11 -1.75 0.87 -2.40
N ASN A 12 -0.88 0.29 -3.22
CA ASN A 12 0.51 0.70 -3.39
C ASN A 12 1.11 0.05 -4.63
N TYR A 13 2.29 0.50 -5.03
CA TYR A 13 3.00 -0.03 -6.19
C TYR A 13 4.21 -0.90 -5.79
N ASP A 14 4.07 -1.78 -4.79
CA ASP A 14 5.13 -2.72 -4.40
C ASP A 14 5.63 -3.56 -5.59
N TRP A 15 4.74 -3.93 -6.50
CA TRP A 15 5.09 -4.62 -7.74
C TRP A 15 6.14 -3.84 -8.55
N TYR A 16 6.03 -2.52 -8.60
CA TYR A 16 6.94 -1.66 -9.36
C TYR A 16 8.26 -1.43 -8.63
N ILE A 17 8.20 -1.27 -7.31
CA ILE A 17 9.40 -1.23 -6.45
C ILE A 17 10.20 -2.54 -6.68
N ASN A 18 9.51 -3.68 -6.75
CA ASN A 18 10.16 -4.97 -7.00
C ASN A 18 10.77 -5.03 -8.39
N GLN A 19 10.07 -4.53 -9.41
CA GLN A 19 10.58 -4.47 -10.77
C GLN A 19 11.90 -3.68 -10.85
N LEU A 20 11.98 -2.50 -10.21
CA LEU A 20 13.21 -1.70 -10.17
C LEU A 20 14.33 -2.41 -9.41
N TYR A 21 14.01 -3.00 -8.26
CA TYR A 21 14.96 -3.80 -7.49
C TYR A 21 15.58 -4.93 -8.34
N LEU A 22 14.75 -5.70 -9.05
CA LEU A 22 15.20 -6.77 -9.94
C LEU A 22 16.02 -6.24 -11.15
N GLN A 23 15.67 -5.07 -11.68
CA GLN A 23 16.43 -4.42 -12.74
C GLN A 23 17.83 -4.05 -12.27
N TYR A 24 17.97 -3.42 -11.10
CA TYR A 24 19.29 -3.09 -10.55
C TYR A 24 20.10 -4.35 -10.24
N LYS A 25 19.47 -5.35 -9.61
CA LYS A 25 20.10 -6.64 -9.29
C LYS A 25 20.63 -7.36 -10.53
N SER A 26 19.84 -7.40 -11.61
CA SER A 26 20.24 -8.06 -12.86
C SER A 26 21.30 -7.28 -13.66
N SER A 27 21.41 -5.97 -13.45
CA SER A 27 22.46 -5.14 -14.06
C SER A 27 23.85 -5.27 -13.40
N GLY A 28 24.00 -6.15 -12.40
CA GLY A 28 25.25 -6.35 -11.67
C GLY A 28 25.60 -5.22 -10.69
N LYS A 29 24.67 -4.28 -10.47
CA LYS A 29 24.81 -3.20 -9.51
C LYS A 29 24.69 -3.75 -8.08
N LYS A 30 25.56 -3.28 -7.19
CA LYS A 30 25.48 -3.62 -5.78
C LYS A 30 24.36 -2.80 -5.12
N ILE A 31 23.35 -3.50 -4.63
CA ILE A 31 22.20 -2.89 -3.95
C ILE A 31 22.54 -2.72 -2.48
N ASN A 32 22.39 -1.51 -1.96
CA ASN A 32 22.42 -1.25 -0.53
C ASN A 32 21.14 -1.79 0.10
N SER A 33 21.22 -2.97 0.74
CA SER A 33 20.06 -3.66 1.31
C SER A 33 19.37 -2.87 2.43
N GLU A 34 20.12 -2.09 3.20
CA GLU A 34 19.55 -1.30 4.30
C GLU A 34 18.71 -0.15 3.74
N ASN A 35 19.25 0.59 2.76
CA ASN A 35 18.51 1.66 2.11
C ASN A 35 17.29 1.12 1.34
N MET A 36 17.41 -0.05 0.71
CA MET A 36 16.30 -0.71 0.01
C MET A 36 15.17 -1.12 0.97
N LYS A 37 15.54 -1.66 2.15
CA LYS A 37 14.60 -1.98 3.21
C LYS A 37 13.86 -0.74 3.70
N GLU A 38 14.58 0.33 4.06
CA GLU A 38 13.96 1.56 4.55
C GLU A 38 13.06 2.21 3.49
N LEU A 39 13.50 2.29 2.22
CA LEU A 39 12.67 2.80 1.12
C LEU A 39 11.34 2.03 1.02
N TYR A 40 11.41 0.70 1.01
CA TYR A 40 10.22 -0.13 0.91
C TYR A 40 9.25 0.13 2.07
N ILE A 41 9.77 0.11 3.30
CA ILE A 41 8.96 0.32 4.50
C ILE A 41 8.34 1.71 4.53
N ASP A 42 9.11 2.75 4.20
CA ASP A 42 8.64 4.13 4.25
C ASP A 42 7.56 4.39 3.19
N LEU A 43 7.74 3.92 1.95
CA LEU A 43 6.73 4.09 0.91
C LEU A 43 5.41 3.41 1.27
N LEU A 44 5.44 2.16 1.75
CA LEU A 44 4.22 1.46 2.15
C LEU A 44 3.59 2.05 3.42
N TRP A 45 4.40 2.49 4.37
CA TRP A 45 3.89 3.15 5.57
C TRP A 45 3.18 4.48 5.24
N GLU A 46 3.75 5.29 4.36
CA GLU A 46 3.10 6.51 3.87
C GLU A 46 1.77 6.21 3.19
N ASN A 47 1.68 5.15 2.37
CA ASN A 47 0.43 4.71 1.76
C ASN A 47 -0.61 4.29 2.81
N ILE A 48 -0.22 3.53 3.84
CA ILE A 48 -1.11 3.16 4.96
C ILE A 48 -1.68 4.43 5.62
N GLN A 49 -0.82 5.41 5.92
CA GLN A 49 -1.24 6.67 6.55
C GLN A 49 -2.16 7.48 5.65
N PHE A 50 -1.88 7.53 4.35
CA PHE A 50 -2.70 8.24 3.36
C PHE A 50 -4.12 7.66 3.31
N TYR A 51 -4.26 6.35 3.15
CA TYR A 51 -5.58 5.71 3.06
C TYR A 51 -6.33 5.70 4.39
N ASP A 52 -5.64 5.61 5.53
CA ASP A 52 -6.26 5.79 6.84
C ASP A 52 -6.80 7.21 7.03
N LYS A 53 -6.04 8.22 6.60
CA LYS A 53 -6.51 9.61 6.61
C LYS A 53 -7.73 9.79 5.71
N LEU A 54 -7.67 9.31 4.47
CA LEU A 54 -8.80 9.38 3.55
C LEU A 54 -10.04 8.68 4.11
N ALA A 55 -9.87 7.52 4.73
CA ALA A 55 -10.96 6.79 5.35
C ALA A 55 -11.56 7.55 6.54
N LYS A 56 -10.73 8.17 7.39
CA LYS A 56 -11.22 9.02 8.50
C LYS A 56 -12.01 10.22 7.99
N ASP A 57 -11.52 10.87 6.92
CA ASP A 57 -12.19 12.04 6.35
C ASP A 57 -13.55 11.67 5.74
N ILE A 58 -13.70 10.47 5.17
CA ILE A 58 -14.92 10.03 4.46
C ILE A 58 -15.89 9.21 5.34
N LEU A 59 -15.37 8.37 6.23
CA LEU A 59 -16.15 7.45 7.06
C LEU A 59 -16.30 7.95 8.51
N GLY A 60 -15.59 9.01 8.89
CA GLY A 60 -15.50 9.47 10.28
C GLY A 60 -14.69 8.55 11.20
N ARG A 61 -14.04 7.51 10.67
CA ARG A 61 -13.27 6.52 11.43
C ARG A 61 -12.21 5.83 10.58
N SER A 62 -11.23 5.22 11.24
CA SER A 62 -10.34 4.24 10.63
C SER A 62 -11.07 2.89 10.48
N PRO A 63 -11.16 2.30 9.28
CA PRO A 63 -11.62 0.94 9.10
C PRO A 63 -10.53 -0.08 9.47
N LYS A 64 -10.93 -1.33 9.65
CA LYS A 64 -9.96 -2.44 9.62
C LYS A 64 -9.36 -2.54 8.23
N HIS A 65 -8.16 -2.00 8.08
CA HIS A 65 -7.50 -1.91 6.79
C HIS A 65 -7.01 -3.29 6.29
N VAL A 66 -7.20 -3.52 5.00
CA VAL A 66 -6.58 -4.58 4.21
C VAL A 66 -5.57 -3.93 3.26
N LEU A 67 -4.29 -4.28 3.41
CA LEU A 67 -3.17 -3.85 2.57
C LEU A 67 -2.97 -4.84 1.44
N LEU A 68 -2.95 -4.34 0.20
CA LEU A 68 -2.58 -5.14 -0.97
C LEU A 68 -1.06 -5.34 -1.01
N LEU A 69 -0.59 -6.57 -1.19
CA LEU A 69 0.81 -6.89 -1.48
C LEU A 69 0.86 -7.96 -2.56
N HIS A 70 1.87 -7.89 -3.43
CA HIS A 70 2.14 -8.94 -4.40
C HIS A 70 3.15 -9.94 -3.81
N GLU A 71 3.02 -11.22 -4.15
CA GLU A 71 4.03 -12.21 -3.85
C GLU A 71 5.28 -11.95 -4.71
N ASN A 72 6.29 -11.31 -4.11
CA ASN A 72 7.51 -10.90 -4.81
C ASN A 72 8.73 -10.91 -3.88
N GLU A 73 9.94 -10.68 -4.45
CA GLU A 73 11.20 -10.82 -3.71
C GLU A 73 11.33 -9.77 -2.60
N ILE A 74 11.02 -8.50 -2.88
CA ILE A 74 11.14 -7.45 -1.86
C ILE A 74 10.14 -7.60 -0.71
N ALA A 75 8.92 -8.08 -1.01
CA ALA A 75 7.93 -8.37 0.02
C ALA A 75 8.44 -9.53 0.90
N ALA A 76 8.97 -10.60 0.29
CA ALA A 76 9.56 -11.71 1.04
C ALA A 76 10.75 -11.28 1.92
N LEU A 77 11.58 -10.34 1.45
CA LEU A 77 12.73 -9.83 2.19
C LEU A 77 12.33 -8.94 3.37
N TYR A 78 11.31 -8.09 3.21
CA TYR A 78 11.07 -6.97 4.13
C TYR A 78 9.70 -6.97 4.82
N LEU A 79 8.81 -7.94 4.55
CA LEU A 79 7.48 -8.01 5.18
C LEU A 79 7.56 -8.03 6.70
N GLY A 80 8.53 -8.75 7.29
CA GLY A 80 8.74 -8.75 8.73
C GLY A 80 9.03 -7.36 9.29
N ASN A 81 9.91 -6.60 8.62
CA ASN A 81 10.25 -5.25 9.04
C ASN A 81 9.08 -4.27 8.86
N LEU A 82 8.28 -4.42 7.80
CA LEU A 82 7.07 -3.64 7.61
C LEU A 82 6.06 -3.91 8.75
N ILE A 83 5.86 -5.18 9.11
CA ILE A 83 5.00 -5.56 10.24
C ILE A 83 5.49 -4.91 11.55
N ASP A 84 6.79 -4.94 11.79
CA ASP A 84 7.38 -4.32 12.99
C ASP A 84 7.21 -2.79 12.97
N ARG A 85 7.40 -2.13 11.82
CA ARG A 85 7.13 -0.71 11.66
C ARG A 85 5.68 -0.39 11.98
N VAL A 86 4.73 -1.12 11.41
CA VAL A 86 3.29 -0.92 11.64
C VAL A 86 2.95 -1.09 13.14
N ARG A 87 3.44 -2.15 13.78
CA ARG A 87 3.26 -2.38 15.23
C ARG A 87 3.86 -1.27 16.09
N SER A 88 5.06 -0.80 15.75
CA SER A 88 5.74 0.28 16.47
C SER A 88 4.97 1.61 16.44
N LYS A 89 4.07 1.78 15.46
CA LYS A 89 3.19 2.94 15.30
C LYS A 89 1.83 2.75 15.99
N GLY A 90 1.66 1.70 16.79
CA GLY A 90 0.45 1.43 17.58
C GLY A 90 -0.64 0.67 16.83
N TRP A 91 -0.37 0.20 15.62
CA TRP A 91 -1.33 -0.60 14.84
C TRP A 91 -1.27 -2.08 15.24
N LYS A 92 -2.39 -2.78 15.08
CA LYS A 92 -2.49 -4.22 15.30
C LYS A 92 -2.60 -4.96 13.96
N ILE A 93 -1.82 -6.02 13.80
CA ILE A 93 -2.00 -6.96 12.70
C ILE A 93 -3.10 -7.94 13.13
N ILE A 94 -4.16 -8.02 12.32
CA ILE A 94 -5.33 -8.86 12.57
C ILE A 94 -5.51 -9.87 11.44
N SER A 95 -6.35 -10.88 11.68
CA SER A 95 -6.66 -11.87 10.65
C SER A 95 -7.55 -11.29 9.53
N PRO A 96 -7.51 -11.85 8.31
CA PRO A 96 -8.45 -11.47 7.26
C PRO A 96 -9.91 -11.66 7.67
N VAL A 97 -10.23 -12.72 8.41
CA VAL A 97 -11.60 -12.97 8.93
C VAL A 97 -12.08 -11.79 9.77
N GLU A 98 -11.23 -11.28 10.66
CA GLU A 98 -11.56 -10.13 11.49
C GLU A 98 -11.64 -8.83 10.67
N ALA A 99 -10.74 -8.62 9.70
CA ALA A 99 -10.72 -7.44 8.85
C ALA A 99 -12.01 -7.31 8.03
N TYR A 100 -12.47 -8.41 7.42
CA TYR A 100 -13.68 -8.42 6.60
C TYR A 100 -15.00 -8.34 7.39
N GLN A 101 -14.94 -8.37 8.72
CA GLN A 101 -16.09 -8.04 9.58
C GLN A 101 -16.28 -6.53 9.79
N ASP A 102 -15.38 -5.69 9.26
CA ASP A 102 -15.58 -4.24 9.31
C ASP A 102 -16.86 -3.82 8.57
N PRO A 103 -17.66 -2.86 9.10
CA PRO A 103 -18.86 -2.37 8.44
C PRO A 103 -18.66 -1.88 7.00
N LEU A 104 -17.43 -1.51 6.61
CA LEU A 104 -17.06 -1.17 5.23
C LEU A 104 -17.32 -2.31 4.23
N ALA A 105 -17.39 -3.57 4.71
CA ALA A 105 -17.76 -4.72 3.89
C ALA A 105 -19.17 -4.63 3.30
N GLY A 106 -20.09 -3.97 4.02
CA GLY A 106 -21.49 -3.78 3.63
C GLY A 106 -21.76 -2.54 2.77
N VAL A 107 -20.75 -1.67 2.55
CA VAL A 107 -20.90 -0.51 1.66
C VAL A 107 -21.00 -1.00 0.22
N ASN A 108 -22.02 -0.51 -0.50
CA ASN A 108 -22.52 -0.95 -1.82
C ASN A 108 -21.47 -1.63 -2.72
N HIS A 109 -21.82 -2.80 -3.26
CA HIS A 109 -20.92 -3.61 -4.08
C HIS A 109 -20.78 -3.08 -5.52
N ASP A 110 -21.68 -2.20 -5.95
CA ASP A 110 -21.72 -1.60 -7.29
C ASP A 110 -21.05 -0.21 -7.34
N LEU A 111 -19.92 -0.04 -6.64
CA LEU A 111 -19.13 1.18 -6.77
C LEU A 111 -18.45 1.19 -8.15
N PRO A 112 -18.71 2.17 -9.03
CA PRO A 112 -18.18 2.18 -10.39
C PRO A 112 -16.67 2.43 -10.46
N PHE A 113 -16.07 2.89 -9.36
CA PHE A 113 -14.64 3.16 -9.25
C PHE A 113 -13.90 1.93 -8.70
N SER A 114 -13.14 1.24 -9.55
CA SER A 114 -12.46 -0.02 -9.23
C SER A 114 -10.93 0.06 -9.23
N LYS A 115 -10.35 1.26 -9.10
CA LYS A 115 -8.89 1.47 -9.17
C LYS A 115 -8.23 1.08 -7.84
N GLN A 116 -7.96 2.04 -6.96
CA GLN A 116 -7.12 1.85 -5.78
C GLN A 116 -7.66 0.80 -4.80
N GLY A 117 -8.82 1.06 -4.23
CA GLY A 117 -9.38 0.20 -3.20
C GLY A 117 -10.67 0.78 -2.65
N ARG A 118 -11.33 0.04 -1.76
CA ARG A 118 -12.69 0.36 -1.31
C ARG A 118 -12.81 1.74 -0.65
N VAL A 119 -11.77 2.19 0.07
CA VAL A 119 -11.75 3.55 0.64
C VAL A 119 -11.82 4.61 -0.47
N ALA A 120 -10.97 4.48 -1.49
CA ALA A 120 -10.99 5.37 -2.66
C ALA A 120 -12.31 5.25 -3.46
N SER A 121 -12.86 4.04 -3.61
CA SER A 121 -14.15 3.83 -4.28
C SER A 121 -15.29 4.55 -3.57
N VAL A 122 -15.33 4.49 -2.24
CA VAL A 122 -16.33 5.21 -1.43
C VAL A 122 -16.08 6.72 -1.50
N ALA A 123 -14.83 7.18 -1.40
CA ALA A 123 -14.49 8.58 -1.54
C ALA A 123 -14.93 9.17 -2.89
N HIS A 124 -14.65 8.45 -3.99
CA HIS A 124 -15.09 8.82 -5.34
C HIS A 124 -16.62 8.92 -5.43
N TYR A 125 -17.33 7.92 -4.88
CA TYR A 125 -18.80 7.94 -4.84
C TYR A 125 -19.36 9.14 -4.07
N ASN A 126 -18.66 9.61 -3.04
CA ASN A 126 -18.99 10.81 -2.28
C ASN A 126 -18.48 12.12 -2.92
N GLY A 127 -18.00 12.08 -4.17
CA GLY A 127 -17.64 13.27 -4.96
C GLY A 127 -16.21 13.77 -4.79
N VAL A 128 -15.31 12.99 -4.15
CA VAL A 128 -13.89 13.34 -4.09
C VAL A 128 -13.26 13.19 -5.48
N ASP A 129 -12.52 14.21 -5.93
CA ASP A 129 -11.79 14.19 -7.20
C ASP A 129 -10.82 13.00 -7.23
N GLU A 130 -10.86 12.22 -8.31
CA GLU A 130 -9.99 11.05 -8.53
C GLU A 130 -8.50 11.36 -8.30
N LYS A 131 -8.05 12.59 -8.63
CA LYS A 131 -6.65 13.01 -8.45
C LYS A 131 -6.19 12.99 -6.98
N LEU A 132 -7.13 13.07 -6.05
CA LEU A 132 -6.88 13.06 -4.60
C LEU A 132 -6.99 11.66 -4.00
N LEU A 133 -7.27 10.63 -4.80
CA LEU A 133 -7.50 9.27 -4.33
C LEU A 133 -6.26 8.37 -4.40
N ARG A 134 -5.12 8.93 -4.83
CA ARG A 134 -3.85 8.24 -4.98
C ARG A 134 -2.78 8.97 -4.21
N HIS A 135 -1.94 8.21 -3.54
CA HIS A 135 -0.74 8.77 -2.95
C HIS A 135 0.32 9.02 -4.04
N LYS A 136 1.23 9.98 -3.82
CA LYS A 136 2.35 10.27 -4.74
C LYS A 136 3.23 9.03 -5.00
N ASN A 137 3.28 8.10 -4.05
CA ASN A 137 4.04 6.85 -4.15
C ASN A 137 3.42 5.87 -5.16
N GLU A 138 2.19 6.10 -5.63
CA GLU A 138 1.55 5.33 -6.70
C GLU A 138 1.81 5.96 -8.07
N ASN A 139 3.05 6.37 -8.29
CA ASN A 139 3.53 6.96 -9.53
C ASN A 139 4.93 6.40 -9.85
N VAL A 140 5.07 5.82 -11.05
CA VAL A 140 6.30 5.14 -11.46
C VAL A 140 7.50 6.09 -11.59
N ASP A 141 7.28 7.33 -12.03
CA ASP A 141 8.35 8.31 -12.18
C ASP A 141 8.80 8.85 -10.82
N TYR A 142 7.86 9.02 -9.90
CA TYR A 142 8.19 9.35 -8.51
C TYR A 142 8.99 8.24 -7.83
N ILE A 143 8.58 6.97 -7.95
CA ILE A 143 9.32 5.85 -7.37
C ILE A 143 10.75 5.78 -7.94
N LYS A 144 10.92 5.91 -9.26
CA LYS A 144 12.26 5.95 -9.88
C LYS A 144 13.16 7.01 -9.25
N LYS A 145 12.63 8.23 -9.08
CA LYS A 145 13.36 9.33 -8.45
C LYS A 145 13.75 8.99 -7.00
N ILE A 146 12.82 8.44 -6.22
CA ILE A 146 13.08 8.10 -4.82
C ILE A 146 14.14 6.99 -4.66
N PHE A 147 14.26 6.07 -5.61
CA PHE A 147 15.36 5.11 -5.64
C PHE A 147 16.74 5.77 -5.74
N GLU A 148 16.83 6.89 -6.44
CA GLU A 148 18.07 7.70 -6.51
C GLU A 148 18.28 8.43 -5.18
N ASP A 149 17.24 9.07 -4.63
CA ASP A 149 17.31 9.83 -3.38
C ASP A 149 17.72 8.96 -2.18
N TYR A 150 17.31 7.68 -2.17
CA TYR A 150 17.71 6.70 -1.14
C TYR A 150 19.10 6.08 -1.38
N ASN A 151 19.82 6.43 -2.45
CA ASN A 151 21.10 5.83 -2.79
C ASN A 151 21.05 4.29 -2.78
N ILE A 152 20.06 3.71 -3.48
CA ILE A 152 19.83 2.26 -3.51
C ILE A 152 20.98 1.50 -4.16
N VAL A 153 21.67 2.13 -5.11
CA VAL A 153 22.83 1.57 -5.80
C VAL A 153 24.10 2.18 -5.22
N GLU A 154 25.05 1.34 -4.85
CA GLU A 154 26.40 1.78 -4.48
C GLU A 154 27.16 2.26 -5.73
N ASN A 155 27.89 3.39 -5.60
CA ASN A 155 28.79 3.91 -6.64
C ASN A 155 30.07 3.10 -6.75
#